data_AF-A0A0A2MA37-F1
#
_entry.id   AF-A0A0A2MA37-F1
#
_cell.length_a   1.000
_cell.length_b   1.000
_cell.length_c   1.000
_cell.angle_alpha   90.00
_cell.angle_beta   90.00
_cell.angle_gamma   90.00
#
_symmetry.space_group_name_H-M   'P 1'
#
loop_
_entity.id
_entity.type
_entity.pdbx_description
1 polymer ?
#
loop_
_entity_poly.entity_id
_entity_poly.type
_entity_poly.pdbx_seq_one_letter_code
_entity_poly.pdbx_strand_id
1 'polypeptide(L)'
;MILEKRNTSPQSTQDDWFATMINAIKVDQLTYKTDTMHPEKREMYANFIENNYLEAAKQGRKMTSTVIIPHMLQLYFSTLSDKIKDLKKIAFDMSDTKILVWAEIAQDDEATEDALIMTEAKINGEYSEIGFRLLTTIVEDCDELEIPQNYIIVNTEE
;
A
#
# COMPACT_ATOMS: atom_id res chain seq x y z
N MET A 1 -45.33 5.28 -19.86
CA MET A 1 -44.57 5.34 -18.60
C MET A 1 -43.14 5.70 -18.96
N ILE A 2 -42.82 6.99 -18.95
CA ILE A 2 -41.51 7.52 -19.34
C ILE A 2 -40.66 7.54 -18.06
N LEU A 3 -39.53 6.83 -18.08
CA LEU A 3 -38.53 6.92 -17.02
C LEU A 3 -37.82 8.27 -17.17
N GLU A 4 -38.16 9.22 -16.30
CA GLU A 4 -37.40 10.48 -16.17
C GLU A 4 -35.98 10.15 -15.68
N LYS A 5 -35.00 10.40 -16.55
CA LYS A 5 -33.60 10.51 -16.13
C LYS A 5 -33.49 11.73 -15.22
N ARG A 6 -33.24 11.50 -13.93
CA ARG A 6 -32.88 12.58 -13.00
C ARG A 6 -31.59 13.23 -13.48
N ASN A 7 -31.70 14.45 -14.01
CA ASN A 7 -30.58 15.35 -14.19
C ASN A 7 -30.08 15.79 -12.81
N THR A 8 -29.15 15.05 -12.21
CA THR A 8 -28.39 15.55 -11.06
C THR A 8 -27.36 16.54 -11.57
N SER A 9 -27.56 17.83 -11.30
CA SER A 9 -26.56 18.86 -11.53
C SER A 9 -25.31 18.59 -10.69
N PRO A 10 -24.09 18.95 -11.13
CA PRO A 10 -22.86 18.73 -10.35
C PRO A 10 -22.89 19.31 -8.92
N GLN A 11 -23.65 20.40 -8.73
CA GLN A 11 -23.82 21.08 -7.44
C GLN A 11 -24.53 20.20 -6.40
N SER A 12 -25.58 19.46 -6.80
CA SER A 12 -26.32 18.61 -5.87
C SER A 12 -25.46 17.46 -5.33
N THR A 13 -24.56 16.94 -6.14
CA THR A 13 -23.67 15.84 -5.73
C THR A 13 -22.63 16.28 -4.70
N GLN A 14 -22.13 17.52 -4.78
CA GLN A 14 -21.19 18.07 -3.79
C GLN A 14 -21.87 18.33 -2.45
N ASP A 15 -23.05 18.97 -2.47
CA ASP A 15 -23.82 19.26 -1.25
C ASP A 15 -24.23 17.97 -0.53
N ASP A 16 -24.65 16.94 -1.28
CA ASP A 16 -24.98 15.62 -0.75
C ASP A 16 -23.74 14.94 -0.10
N TRP A 17 -22.56 15.09 -0.71
CA TRP A 17 -21.30 14.57 -0.16
C TRP A 17 -20.94 15.28 1.16
N PHE A 18 -21.01 16.60 1.21
CA PHE A 18 -20.72 17.37 2.43
C PHE A 18 -21.73 17.05 3.55
N ALA A 19 -23.01 16.96 3.21
CA ALA A 19 -24.05 16.59 4.18
C ALA A 19 -23.79 15.19 4.76
N THR A 20 -23.38 14.24 3.92
CA THR A 20 -23.00 12.88 4.34
C THR A 20 -21.79 12.90 5.28
N MET A 21 -20.75 13.66 4.95
CA MET A 21 -19.55 13.80 5.79
C MET A 21 -19.88 14.40 7.16
N ILE A 22 -20.65 15.50 7.20
CA ILE A 22 -21.06 16.15 8.45
C ILE A 22 -21.88 15.19 9.31
N ASN A 23 -22.79 14.42 8.70
CA ASN A 23 -23.58 13.43 9.42
C ASN A 23 -22.70 12.32 10.02
N ALA A 24 -21.70 11.83 9.28
CA ALA A 24 -20.74 10.85 9.79
C ALA A 24 -19.96 11.40 11.01
N ILE A 25 -19.50 12.66 10.94
CA ILE A 25 -18.80 13.30 12.07
C ILE A 25 -19.71 13.45 13.30
N LYS A 26 -21.00 13.77 13.10
CA LYS A 26 -21.97 13.85 14.22
C LYS A 26 -22.21 12.48 14.87
N VAL A 27 -22.29 11.41 14.07
CA VAL A 27 -22.39 10.03 14.59
C VAL A 27 -21.14 9.67 15.39
N ASP A 28 -19.96 10.02 14.88
CA ASP A 28 -18.69 9.81 15.58
C ASP A 28 -18.64 10.59 16.90
N GLN A 29 -19.06 11.86 16.91
CA GLN A 29 -19.13 12.65 18.13
C GLN A 29 -20.03 11.98 19.19
N LEU A 30 -21.19 11.44 18.78
CA LEU A 30 -22.09 10.74 19.69
C LEU A 30 -21.42 9.48 20.25
N THR A 31 -20.88 8.62 19.38
CA THR A 31 -20.25 7.35 19.79
C THR A 31 -18.99 7.54 20.63
N TYR A 32 -18.26 8.64 20.42
CA TYR A 32 -17.14 9.04 21.27
C TYR A 32 -17.63 9.39 22.69
N LYS A 33 -18.66 10.25 22.79
CA LYS A 33 -19.26 10.67 24.07
C LYS A 33 -19.91 9.51 24.85
N THR A 34 -20.50 8.55 24.16
CA THR A 34 -21.19 7.41 24.79
C THR A 34 -20.28 6.21 25.08
N ASP A 35 -18.97 6.33 24.84
CA ASP A 35 -18.00 5.25 25.05
C ASP A 35 -18.22 3.99 24.18
N THR A 36 -18.86 4.15 23.01
CA THR A 36 -19.20 3.03 22.09
C THR A 36 -18.37 3.00 20.80
N MET A 37 -17.50 4.00 20.60
CA MET A 37 -16.58 4.05 19.45
C MET A 37 -15.48 2.98 19.54
N HIS A 38 -15.14 2.38 18.40
CA HIS A 38 -14.02 1.42 18.27
C HIS A 38 -12.69 2.02 18.78
N PRO A 39 -11.83 1.26 19.50
CA PRO A 39 -10.61 1.78 20.13
C PRO A 39 -9.68 2.55 19.17
N GLU A 40 -9.40 2.02 17.99
CA GLU A 40 -8.51 2.65 17.01
C GLU A 40 -9.02 4.03 16.53
N LYS A 41 -10.34 4.14 16.33
CA LYS A 41 -10.97 5.39 15.89
C LYS A 41 -11.01 6.42 17.01
N ARG A 42 -11.20 5.95 18.25
CA ARG A 42 -11.13 6.79 19.46
C ARG A 42 -9.73 7.36 19.65
N GLU A 43 -8.69 6.54 19.52
CA GLU A 43 -7.29 6.97 19.61
C GLU A 43 -6.98 8.04 18.56
N MET A 44 -7.47 7.87 17.33
CA MET A 44 -7.35 8.88 16.28
C MET A 44 -7.95 10.23 16.70
N TYR A 45 -9.21 10.23 17.16
CA TYR A 45 -9.87 11.45 17.63
C TYR A 45 -9.17 12.07 18.84
N ALA A 46 -8.72 11.26 19.80
CA ALA A 46 -7.95 11.73 20.96
C ALA A 46 -6.67 12.46 20.52
N ASN A 47 -5.91 11.87 19.60
CA ASN A 47 -4.71 12.50 19.04
C ASN A 47 -5.00 13.87 18.40
N PHE A 48 -6.13 14.01 17.68
CA PHE A 48 -6.54 15.30 17.10
C PHE A 48 -7.01 16.30 18.15
N ILE A 49 -7.83 15.88 19.12
CA ILE A 49 -8.38 16.74 20.17
C ILE A 49 -7.26 17.28 21.07
N GLU A 50 -6.28 16.44 21.38
CA GLU A 50 -5.14 16.78 22.24
C GLU A 50 -4.03 17.51 21.49
N ASN A 51 -4.19 17.77 20.19
CA ASN A 51 -3.18 18.34 19.30
C ASN A 51 -1.87 17.53 19.25
N ASN A 52 -1.96 16.21 19.42
CA ASN A 52 -0.86 15.28 19.23
C ASN A 52 -0.67 14.95 17.74
N TYR A 53 -0.30 15.98 16.96
CA TYR A 53 -0.19 15.88 15.51
C TYR A 53 0.87 14.88 15.04
N LEU A 54 1.89 14.62 15.86
CA LEU A 54 2.90 13.62 15.54
C LEU A 54 2.31 12.21 15.52
N GLU A 55 1.53 11.83 16.54
CA GLU A 55 0.87 10.53 16.56
C GLU A 55 -0.23 10.45 15.51
N ALA A 56 -0.98 11.54 15.28
CA ALA A 56 -1.94 11.60 14.17
C ALA A 56 -1.26 11.38 12.80
N ALA A 57 -0.08 11.96 12.58
CA ALA A 57 0.69 11.76 11.35
C ALA A 57 1.22 10.33 11.21
N LYS A 58 1.72 9.71 12.30
CA LYS A 58 2.13 8.30 12.30
C LYS A 58 0.96 7.37 11.99
N GLN A 59 -0.19 7.60 12.61
CA GLN A 59 -1.40 6.85 12.33
C GLN A 59 -1.86 7.03 10.88
N GLY A 60 -1.85 8.26 10.37
CA GLY A 60 -2.13 8.54 8.96
C GLY A 60 -1.19 7.81 8.01
N ARG A 61 0.10 7.73 8.34
CA ARG A 61 1.08 6.96 7.56
C ARG A 61 0.77 5.47 7.55
N LYS A 62 0.43 4.89 8.71
CA LYS A 62 -0.01 3.49 8.82
C LYS A 62 -1.29 3.23 8.02
N MET A 63 -2.25 4.15 8.04
CA MET A 63 -3.48 4.02 7.24
C MET A 63 -3.22 4.11 5.73
N THR A 64 -2.26 4.94 5.33
CA THR A 64 -1.90 5.07 3.91
C THR A 64 -1.15 3.83 3.43
N SER A 65 -0.30 3.24 4.28
CA SER A 65 0.49 2.06 3.92
C SER A 65 -0.37 0.82 3.67
N THR A 66 -1.50 0.65 4.37
CA THR A 66 -2.44 -0.47 4.13
C THR A 66 -3.11 -0.42 2.76
N VAL A 67 -3.11 0.73 2.09
CA VAL A 67 -3.65 0.89 0.73
C VAL A 67 -2.53 0.88 -0.31
N ILE A 68 -1.45 1.63 -0.07
CA ILE A 68 -0.37 1.81 -1.04
C ILE A 68 0.47 0.54 -1.20
N ILE A 69 0.83 -0.15 -0.11
CA ILE A 69 1.70 -1.34 -0.19
C ILE A 69 1.06 -2.45 -1.04
N PRO A 70 -0.21 -2.85 -0.83
CA PRO A 70 -0.85 -3.84 -1.70
C PRO A 70 -0.90 -3.42 -3.16
N HIS A 71 -1.14 -2.14 -3.44
CA HIS A 71 -1.17 -1.62 -4.80
C HIS A 71 0.23 -1.67 -5.46
N MET A 72 1.29 -1.31 -4.73
CA MET A 72 2.66 -1.45 -5.19
C MET A 72 3.02 -2.91 -5.50
N LEU A 73 2.62 -3.86 -4.64
CA LEU A 73 2.85 -5.29 -4.89
C LEU A 73 2.09 -5.80 -6.13
N GLN A 74 0.83 -5.38 -6.30
CA GLN A 74 0.06 -5.70 -7.49
C GLN A 74 0.75 -5.16 -8.76
N LEU A 75 1.28 -3.93 -8.71
CA LEU A 75 2.03 -3.35 -9.82
C LEU A 75 3.35 -4.08 -10.07
N TYR A 76 4.04 -4.51 -9.01
CA TYR A 76 5.27 -5.31 -9.08
C TYR A 76 5.04 -6.62 -9.82
N PHE A 77 4.07 -7.43 -9.38
CA PHE A 77 3.78 -8.71 -10.00
C PHE A 77 3.21 -8.58 -11.41
N SER A 78 2.39 -7.56 -11.68
CA SER A 78 1.87 -7.32 -13.04
C SER A 78 2.94 -6.82 -14.01
N THR A 79 3.96 -6.10 -13.53
CA THR A 79 5.08 -5.65 -14.37
C THR A 79 6.06 -6.81 -14.65
N LEU A 80 6.24 -7.72 -13.71
CA LEU A 80 7.12 -8.89 -13.84
C LEU A 80 6.42 -10.16 -14.33
N SER A 81 5.16 -10.10 -14.78
CA SER A 81 4.35 -11.30 -15.03
C SER A 81 5.03 -12.36 -15.90
N ASP A 82 5.81 -11.93 -16.89
CA ASP A 82 6.47 -12.83 -17.85
C ASP A 82 7.79 -13.38 -17.32
N LYS A 83 8.39 -12.70 -16.32
CA LYS A 83 9.70 -12.98 -15.73
C LYS A 83 9.65 -13.58 -14.33
N ILE A 84 8.50 -13.54 -13.68
CA ILE A 84 8.32 -14.08 -12.33
C ILE A 84 8.62 -15.58 -12.26
N LYS A 85 8.34 -16.31 -13.35
CA LYS A 85 8.61 -17.75 -13.48
C LYS A 85 10.11 -18.09 -13.60
N ASP A 86 10.92 -17.10 -13.99
CA ASP A 86 12.37 -17.26 -14.14
C ASP A 86 13.06 -17.08 -12.77
N LEU A 87 12.36 -16.53 -11.77
CA LEU A 87 12.84 -16.39 -10.39
C LEU A 87 12.90 -17.75 -9.68
N LYS A 88 14.04 -18.05 -9.05
CA LYS A 88 14.23 -19.22 -8.21
C LYS A 88 13.53 -19.07 -6.87
N LYS A 89 13.63 -17.88 -6.27
CA LYS A 89 12.97 -17.52 -5.02
C LYS A 89 12.61 -16.06 -5.04
N ILE A 90 11.51 -15.73 -4.37
CA ILE A 90 11.17 -14.35 -4.07
C ILE A 90 10.68 -14.23 -2.62
N ALA A 91 11.12 -13.18 -1.95
CA ALA A 91 10.68 -12.88 -0.59
C ALA A 91 10.56 -11.38 -0.37
N PHE A 92 9.74 -10.98 0.59
CA PHE A 92 9.44 -9.59 0.87
C PHE A 92 9.57 -9.25 2.35
N ASP A 93 10.18 -8.11 2.65
CA ASP A 93 10.05 -7.45 3.95
C ASP A 93 9.33 -6.11 3.74
N MET A 94 8.29 -5.87 4.53
CA MET A 94 7.40 -4.73 4.37
C MET A 94 7.41 -3.89 5.64
N SER A 95 7.75 -2.62 5.47
CA SER A 95 7.62 -1.58 6.49
C SER A 95 6.64 -0.52 6.03
N ASP A 96 6.26 0.42 6.91
CA ASP A 96 5.25 1.44 6.64
C ASP A 96 5.43 2.21 5.32
N THR A 97 6.65 2.33 4.80
CA THR A 97 6.91 3.04 3.52
C THR A 97 7.95 2.40 2.63
N LYS A 98 8.32 1.16 2.91
CA LYS A 98 9.26 0.44 2.06
C LYS A 98 8.83 -0.98 1.87
N ILE A 99 8.99 -1.45 0.65
CA ILE A 99 8.97 -2.86 0.31
C ILE A 99 10.42 -3.22 -0.03
N LEU A 100 10.99 -4.13 0.72
CA LEU A 100 12.25 -4.78 0.38
C LEU A 100 11.92 -6.07 -0.32
N VAL A 101 12.55 -6.31 -1.46
CA VAL A 101 12.38 -7.51 -2.26
C VAL A 101 13.70 -8.25 -2.27
N TRP A 102 13.65 -9.54 -1.98
CA TRP A 102 14.75 -10.46 -2.23
C TRP A 102 14.37 -11.30 -3.44
N ALA A 103 15.15 -11.23 -4.50
CA ALA A 103 14.95 -12.01 -5.72
C ALA A 103 16.19 -12.86 -5.98
N GLU A 104 16.01 -14.18 -5.96
CA GLU A 104 17.05 -15.13 -6.37
C GLU A 104 16.84 -15.51 -7.83
N ILE A 105 17.87 -15.34 -8.65
CA ILE A 105 17.87 -15.62 -10.09
C ILE A 105 18.93 -16.67 -10.45
N ALA A 106 18.85 -17.26 -11.64
CA ALA A 106 19.90 -18.14 -12.13
C ALA A 106 21.18 -17.34 -12.46
N GLN A 107 22.35 -17.96 -12.32
CA GLN A 107 23.62 -17.40 -12.77
C GLN A 107 23.53 -16.88 -14.22
N ASP A 108 24.03 -15.65 -14.43
CA ASP A 108 24.11 -14.99 -15.75
C ASP A 108 22.72 -14.73 -16.41
N ASP A 109 21.61 -14.73 -15.65
CA ASP A 109 20.28 -14.36 -16.15
C ASP A 109 20.08 -12.82 -16.19
N GLU A 110 20.87 -12.16 -17.04
CA GLU A 110 20.83 -10.70 -17.24
C GLU A 110 19.43 -10.20 -17.60
N ALA A 111 18.65 -11.00 -18.34
CA ALA A 111 17.32 -10.60 -18.80
C ALA A 111 16.31 -10.47 -17.63
N THR A 112 16.43 -11.33 -16.62
CA THR A 112 15.60 -11.27 -15.42
C THR A 112 16.10 -10.19 -14.46
N GLU A 113 17.42 -10.01 -14.33
CA GLU A 113 18.01 -8.90 -13.58
C GLU A 113 17.54 -7.54 -14.12
N ASP A 114 17.65 -7.30 -15.42
CA ASP A 114 17.19 -6.08 -16.08
C ASP A 114 15.69 -5.84 -15.82
N ALA A 115 14.88 -6.89 -15.88
CA ALA A 115 13.45 -6.80 -15.62
C ALA A 115 13.15 -6.39 -14.17
N LEU A 116 13.90 -6.92 -13.20
CA LEU A 116 13.79 -6.55 -11.78
C LEU A 116 14.18 -5.08 -11.57
N ILE A 117 15.32 -4.65 -12.13
CA ILE A 117 15.80 -3.26 -12.05
C ILE A 117 14.78 -2.28 -12.66
N MET A 118 14.27 -2.59 -13.86
CA MET A 118 13.29 -1.75 -14.55
C MET A 118 11.95 -1.71 -13.81
N THR A 119 11.54 -2.82 -13.19
CA THR A 119 10.33 -2.88 -12.37
C THR A 119 10.46 -2.00 -11.13
N GLU A 120 11.59 -2.08 -10.43
CA GLU A 120 11.87 -1.20 -9.30
C GLU A 120 11.84 0.27 -9.72
N ALA A 121 12.55 0.62 -10.80
CA ALA A 121 12.62 1.99 -11.30
C ALA A 121 11.22 2.54 -11.65
N LYS A 122 10.40 1.74 -12.34
CA LYS A 122 9.02 2.12 -12.70
C LYS A 122 8.17 2.40 -11.48
N ILE A 123 8.16 1.49 -10.51
CA ILE A 123 7.38 1.64 -9.28
C ILE A 123 7.88 2.85 -8.49
N ASN A 124 9.19 2.99 -8.30
CA ASN A 124 9.74 4.14 -7.58
C ASN A 124 9.42 5.47 -8.28
N GLY A 125 9.34 5.50 -9.61
CA GLY A 125 8.88 6.67 -10.37
C GLY A 125 7.45 7.10 -10.02
N GLU A 126 6.56 6.16 -9.68
CA GLU A 126 5.17 6.46 -9.31
C GLU A 126 5.00 6.83 -7.83
N TYR A 127 5.77 6.20 -6.92
CA TYR A 127 5.48 6.25 -5.48
C TYR A 127 6.48 7.10 -4.66
N SER A 128 7.63 7.46 -5.22
CA SER A 128 8.68 8.18 -4.47
C SER A 128 8.24 9.56 -3.99
N GLU A 129 7.43 10.29 -4.77
CA GLU A 129 6.92 11.62 -4.40
C GLU A 129 6.05 11.62 -3.14
N ILE A 130 5.34 10.52 -2.90
CA ILE A 130 4.51 10.32 -1.69
C ILE A 130 5.25 9.55 -0.59
N GLY A 131 6.56 9.35 -0.74
CA GLY A 131 7.46 8.81 0.29
C GLY A 131 7.47 7.29 0.43
N PHE A 132 6.96 6.56 -0.56
CA PHE A 132 7.00 5.10 -0.63
C PHE A 132 8.06 4.64 -1.63
N ARG A 133 8.71 3.51 -1.35
CA ARG A 133 9.77 2.96 -2.21
C ARG A 133 9.82 1.45 -2.19
N LEU A 134 10.25 0.89 -3.30
CA LEU A 134 10.62 -0.50 -3.46
C LEU A 134 12.15 -0.58 -3.60
N LEU A 135 12.77 -1.58 -2.98
CA LEU A 135 14.20 -1.84 -3.06
C LEU A 135 14.41 -3.32 -3.29
N THR A 136 15.14 -3.67 -4.34
CA THR A 136 15.38 -5.06 -4.72
C THR A 136 16.82 -5.43 -4.42
N THR A 137 17.00 -6.49 -3.64
CA THR A 137 18.25 -7.22 -3.53
C THR A 137 18.16 -8.38 -4.51
N ILE A 138 19.01 -8.35 -5.54
CA ILE A 138 19.13 -9.39 -6.55
C ILE A 138 20.32 -10.26 -6.17
N VAL A 139 20.11 -11.57 -6.13
CA VAL A 139 21.10 -12.57 -5.73
C VAL A 139 21.11 -13.69 -6.77
N GLU A 140 22.30 -14.15 -7.15
CA GLU A 140 22.43 -15.30 -8.06
C GLU A 140 22.43 -16.61 -7.26
N ASP A 141 21.95 -17.69 -7.86
CA ASP A 141 21.88 -19.00 -7.22
C ASP A 141 23.26 -19.55 -6.81
N CYS A 142 24.34 -19.07 -7.42
CA CYS A 142 25.71 -19.42 -7.05
C CYS A 142 26.26 -18.67 -5.82
N ASP A 143 25.61 -17.56 -5.40
CA ASP A 143 26.05 -16.76 -4.25
C ASP A 143 25.88 -17.50 -2.91
N GLU A 144 25.02 -18.52 -2.88
CA GLU A 144 24.70 -19.33 -1.70
C GLU A 144 24.26 -18.48 -0.48
N LEU A 145 23.65 -17.31 -0.73
CA LEU A 145 23.17 -16.41 0.32
C LEU A 145 21.78 -16.82 0.82
N GLU A 146 21.63 -16.84 2.14
CA GLU A 146 20.34 -17.11 2.76
C GLU A 146 19.45 -15.85 2.79
N ILE A 147 18.16 -16.06 2.57
CA ILE A 147 17.13 -15.02 2.73
C ILE A 147 17.11 -14.59 4.20
N PRO A 148 17.22 -13.27 4.51
CA PRO A 148 17.16 -12.79 5.89
C PRO A 148 15.84 -13.14 6.59
N GLN A 149 15.90 -13.44 7.89
CA GLN A 149 14.77 -13.98 8.66
C GLN A 149 13.51 -13.09 8.71
N ASN A 150 13.65 -11.79 8.49
CA ASN A 150 12.55 -10.82 8.49
C ASN A 150 11.74 -10.84 7.18
N TYR A 151 12.18 -11.56 6.14
CA TYR A 151 11.48 -11.64 4.88
C TYR A 151 10.45 -12.78 4.89
N ILE A 152 9.32 -12.53 4.25
CA ILE A 152 8.26 -13.50 3.99
C ILE A 152 8.49 -14.09 2.61
N ILE A 153 8.79 -15.39 2.56
CA ILE A 153 8.97 -16.12 1.30
C ILE A 153 7.62 -16.29 0.62
N VAL A 154 7.59 -16.02 -0.68
CA VAL A 154 6.44 -16.29 -1.56
C VAL A 154 6.85 -17.39 -2.52
N ASN A 155 6.20 -18.54 -2.42
CA ASN A 155 6.48 -19.65 -3.33
C ASN A 155 6.06 -19.26 -4.75
N THR A 156 6.98 -19.41 -5.71
CA THR A 156 6.72 -19.21 -7.15
C THR A 156 6.25 -20.50 -7.84
N GLU A 157 6.12 -21.60 -7.09
CA GLU A 157 5.67 -22.90 -7.60
C GLU A 157 4.14 -23.04 -7.55
N GLU A 158 3.50 -22.92 -8.71
CA GLU A 158 2.36 -23.76 -9.16
C GLU A 158 2.68 -24.34 -10.54
#